data_AF-A0AAW4UBS9-F1
#
_entry.id   AF-A0AAW4UBS9-F1
#
_cell.length_a   1.000
_cell.length_b   1.000
_cell.length_c   1.000
_cell.angle_alpha   90.00
_cell.angle_beta   90.00
_cell.angle_gamma   90.00
#
_symmetry.space_group_name_H-M   'P 1'
#
loop_
_entity.id
_entity.type
_entity.pdbx_description
1 polymer ?
#
loop_
_entity_poly.entity_id
_entity_poly.type
_entity_poly.pdbx_seq_one_letter_code
_entity_poly.pdbx_strand_id
1 'polypeptide(L)'
;MKQRGKRSNSKLVHVSFDEVERFVPRVPKQICPDEDNTTPRICVAPNILSAIQAMPQGGTVAYNMARIGVPVVIHAYYIESDAILMPEQIADKVPDAVSTGEMWVMAVPAAVRRIDYEIVDPYVPMRIDRNGTRERFLVWYGELKRVRYQDNWRNLSTRTARNQKAVEWFMENKPDISYRTFMSNMDDELLKSFHVELQEVWE
;
A
#
# COMPACT_ATOMS: atom_id res chain seq x y z
N MET A 1 13.61 2.38 40.62
CA MET A 1 12.53 1.63 39.92
C MET A 1 12.29 2.27 38.58
N LYS A 2 12.67 1.62 37.47
CA LYS A 2 12.34 2.10 36.12
C LYS A 2 10.85 1.84 35.88
N GLN A 3 10.06 2.87 35.64
CA GLN A 3 8.69 2.73 35.17
C GLN A 3 8.74 1.94 33.86
N ARG A 4 8.24 0.70 33.87
CA ARG A 4 7.90 -0.01 32.63
C ARG A 4 6.74 0.78 32.02
N GLY A 5 7.04 1.55 30.98
CA GLY A 5 6.00 2.19 30.18
C GLY A 5 4.98 1.14 29.75
N LYS A 6 3.69 1.48 29.88
CA LYS A 6 2.60 0.70 29.26
C LYS A 6 2.97 0.50 27.80
N ARG A 7 3.29 -0.74 27.40
CA ARG A 7 3.32 -1.10 25.97
C ARG A 7 1.90 -0.83 25.46
N SER A 8 1.70 0.22 24.67
CA SER A 8 0.46 0.33 23.94
C SER A 8 0.45 -0.85 22.98
N ASN A 9 -0.62 -1.66 23.06
CA ASN A 9 -0.77 -2.85 22.23
C ASN A 9 -1.20 -2.45 20.80
N SER A 10 -0.60 -1.37 20.27
CA SER A 10 -0.91 -0.80 18.97
C SER A 10 -0.28 -1.71 17.92
N LYS A 11 -1.11 -2.30 17.04
CA LYS A 11 -0.60 -3.08 15.92
C LYS A 11 0.17 -2.14 15.00
N LEU A 12 1.45 -2.41 14.75
CA LEU A 12 2.23 -1.68 13.76
C LEU A 12 2.11 -2.42 12.43
N VAL A 13 1.26 -1.92 11.55
CA VAL A 13 1.01 -2.56 10.25
C VAL A 13 1.63 -1.69 9.16
N HIS A 14 2.60 -2.25 8.44
CA HIS A 14 3.03 -1.72 7.16
C HIS A 14 2.33 -2.51 6.05
N VAL A 15 1.95 -1.84 4.96
CA VAL A 15 1.35 -2.51 3.80
C VAL A 15 2.08 -2.10 2.53
N SER A 16 2.13 -3.02 1.57
CA SER A 16 2.75 -2.79 0.27
C SER A 16 2.07 -3.65 -0.79
N PHE A 17 2.00 -3.14 -2.02
CA PHE A 17 1.66 -3.95 -3.20
C PHE A 17 2.88 -4.68 -3.79
N ASP A 18 4.07 -4.35 -3.30
CA ASP A 18 5.34 -4.98 -3.63
C ASP A 18 5.84 -5.83 -2.44
N GLU A 19 6.52 -6.94 -2.71
CA GLU A 19 7.18 -7.71 -1.67
C GLU A 19 8.36 -6.92 -1.07
N VAL A 20 8.45 -6.87 0.26
CA VAL A 20 9.49 -6.14 0.99
C VAL A 20 10.42 -7.14 1.64
N GLU A 21 11.64 -7.24 1.11
CA GLU A 21 12.66 -8.16 1.64
C GLU A 21 13.23 -7.72 2.99
N ARG A 22 13.42 -6.41 3.18
CA ARG A 22 14.12 -5.85 4.34
C ARG A 22 13.46 -4.58 4.83
N PHE A 23 13.08 -4.59 6.10
CA PHE A 23 12.58 -3.43 6.82
C PHE A 23 13.72 -2.68 7.49
N VAL A 24 14.13 -1.60 6.84
CA VAL A 24 15.08 -0.63 7.39
C VAL A 24 14.48 0.76 7.21
N PRO A 25 14.60 1.68 8.19
CA PRO A 25 14.19 3.06 8.02
C PRO A 25 14.84 3.71 6.80
N ARG A 26 14.03 4.33 5.93
CA ARG A 26 14.47 5.01 4.71
C ARG A 26 13.73 6.33 4.56
N VAL A 27 14.34 7.27 3.87
CA VAL A 27 13.63 8.48 3.44
C VAL A 27 12.66 8.07 2.32
N PRO A 28 11.33 8.32 2.46
CA PRO A 28 10.38 8.00 1.42
C PRO A 28 10.71 8.73 0.11
N LYS A 29 10.62 8.03 -1.02
CA LYS A 29 10.84 8.62 -2.35
C LYS A 29 9.62 9.40 -2.86
N GLN A 30 8.45 9.09 -2.32
CA GLN A 30 7.19 9.74 -2.63
C GLN A 30 6.55 10.14 -1.30
N ILE A 31 6.13 11.39 -1.22
CA ILE A 31 5.62 12.06 -0.04
C ILE A 31 4.44 12.93 -0.47
N CYS A 32 3.52 13.23 0.44
CA CYS A 32 2.51 14.24 0.18
C CYS A 32 3.13 15.66 0.23
N PRO A 33 2.47 16.68 -0.35
CA PRO A 33 2.92 18.06 -0.20
C PRO A 33 3.11 18.41 1.27
N ASP A 34 4.20 19.11 1.59
CA ASP A 34 4.57 19.55 2.93
C ASP A 34 4.92 18.44 3.95
N GLU A 35 5.03 17.18 3.51
CA GLU A 35 5.55 16.09 4.34
C GLU A 35 7.09 16.14 4.43
N ASP A 36 7.61 15.81 5.62
CA ASP A 36 9.06 15.74 5.87
C ASP A 36 9.73 14.77 4.91
N ASN A 37 10.72 15.26 4.16
CA ASN A 37 11.42 14.48 3.16
C ASN A 37 12.86 14.15 3.58
N THR A 38 13.17 14.22 4.87
CA THR A 38 14.54 14.07 5.38
C THR A 38 14.71 12.95 6.39
N THR A 39 13.67 12.60 7.15
CA THR A 39 13.76 11.64 8.25
C THR A 39 13.61 10.19 7.76
N PRO A 40 14.63 9.32 7.94
CA PRO A 40 14.49 7.90 7.62
C PRO A 40 13.49 7.21 8.54
N ARG A 41 12.55 6.47 7.97
CA ARG A 41 11.42 5.87 8.69
C ARG A 41 10.86 4.64 7.98
N ILE A 42 10.07 3.86 8.71
CA ILE A 42 9.11 2.91 8.14
C ILE A 42 7.72 3.39 8.58
N CYS A 43 6.90 3.77 7.61
CA CYS A 43 5.51 4.17 7.87
C CYS A 43 4.67 2.94 8.22
N VAL A 44 3.98 3.01 9.35
CA VAL A 44 3.06 1.98 9.85
C VAL A 44 1.77 2.63 10.34
N ALA A 45 0.69 1.86 10.41
CA ALA A 45 -0.61 2.32 10.88
C ALA A 45 -1.27 1.28 11.80
N PRO A 46 -2.33 1.62 12.55
CA PRO A 46 -2.96 0.71 13.51
C PRO A 46 -3.70 -0.47 12.86
N ASN A 47 -4.04 -0.36 11.59
CA ASN A 47 -4.77 -1.38 10.83
C ASN A 47 -4.47 -1.27 9.32
N ILE A 48 -4.90 -2.28 8.56
CA ILE A 48 -4.62 -2.39 7.12
C ILE A 48 -5.27 -1.26 6.31
N LEU A 49 -6.52 -0.88 6.61
CA LEU A 49 -7.21 0.18 5.86
C LEU A 49 -6.49 1.53 6.04
N SER A 50 -6.17 1.88 7.29
CA SER A 50 -5.36 3.07 7.62
C SER A 50 -4.01 3.05 6.91
N ALA A 51 -3.33 1.90 6.89
CA ALA A 51 -2.03 1.77 6.23
C ALA A 51 -2.12 1.94 4.71
N ILE A 52 -3.21 1.47 4.08
CA ILE A 52 -3.45 1.67 2.63
C ILE A 52 -3.78 3.12 2.33
N GLN A 53 -4.57 3.78 3.19
CA GLN A 53 -4.94 5.19 3.03
C GLN A 53 -3.73 6.12 3.19
N ALA A 54 -2.79 5.78 4.05
CA ALA A 54 -1.52 6.51 4.19
C ALA A 54 -0.51 6.21 3.07
N MET A 55 -0.74 5.18 2.25
CA MET A 55 0.16 4.85 1.15
C MET A 55 -0.11 5.75 -0.07
N PRO A 56 0.94 6.38 -0.65
CA PRO A 56 0.77 7.21 -1.83
C PRO A 56 0.10 6.44 -2.98
N GLN A 57 -1.02 6.99 -3.48
CA GLN A 57 -1.83 6.43 -4.56
C GLN A 57 -2.41 5.03 -4.25
N GLY A 58 -2.52 4.65 -2.97
CA GLY A 58 -2.95 3.32 -2.56
C GLY A 58 -4.35 2.95 -3.09
N GLY A 59 -5.28 3.90 -3.06
CA GLY A 59 -6.61 3.72 -3.64
C GLY A 59 -6.58 3.58 -5.17
N THR A 60 -5.80 4.41 -5.86
CA THR A 60 -5.65 4.32 -7.33
C THR A 60 -5.15 2.94 -7.76
N VAL A 61 -4.16 2.39 -7.06
CA VAL A 61 -3.65 1.05 -7.36
C VAL A 61 -4.72 -0.02 -7.13
N ALA A 62 -5.40 0.00 -5.98
CA ALA A 62 -6.48 -0.95 -5.68
C ALA A 62 -7.60 -0.89 -6.73
N TYR A 63 -7.98 0.32 -7.16
CA TYR A 63 -8.96 0.55 -8.22
C TYR A 63 -8.50 -0.04 -9.55
N ASN A 64 -7.27 0.27 -9.99
CA ASN A 64 -6.74 -0.21 -11.27
C ASN A 64 -6.60 -1.75 -11.28
N MET A 65 -6.16 -2.35 -10.17
CA MET A 65 -6.10 -3.81 -10.01
C MET A 65 -7.48 -4.45 -10.20
N ALA A 66 -8.49 -3.96 -9.47
CA ALA A 66 -9.85 -4.48 -9.58
C ALA A 66 -10.40 -4.36 -11.01
N ARG A 67 -10.12 -3.24 -11.69
CA ARG A 67 -10.62 -2.97 -13.04
C ARG A 67 -10.05 -3.86 -14.13
N ILE A 68 -8.77 -4.20 -14.06
CA ILE A 68 -8.16 -5.15 -15.00
C ILE A 68 -8.44 -6.62 -14.63
N GLY A 69 -9.16 -6.85 -13.52
CA GLY A 69 -9.52 -8.17 -13.03
C GLY A 69 -8.32 -8.97 -12.51
N VAL A 70 -7.33 -8.30 -11.93
CA VAL A 70 -6.30 -8.96 -11.12
C VAL A 70 -6.74 -8.92 -9.64
N PRO A 71 -6.45 -9.95 -8.83
CA PRO A 71 -6.76 -9.93 -7.41
C PRO A 71 -6.09 -8.75 -6.71
N VAL A 72 -6.84 -7.98 -5.91
CA VAL A 72 -6.32 -6.84 -5.14
C VAL A 72 -5.60 -7.36 -3.90
N VAL A 73 -4.40 -7.91 -4.08
CA VAL A 73 -3.58 -8.44 -2.98
C VAL A 73 -2.73 -7.35 -2.35
N ILE A 74 -2.81 -7.26 -1.02
CA ILE A 74 -1.94 -6.42 -0.20
C ILE A 74 -1.04 -7.30 0.67
N HIS A 75 0.26 -7.01 0.67
CA HIS A 75 1.24 -7.62 1.57
C HIS A 75 1.24 -6.84 2.87
N ALA A 76 0.66 -7.40 3.94
CA ALA A 76 0.63 -6.79 5.25
C ALA A 76 1.76 -7.31 6.13
N TYR A 77 2.54 -6.41 6.70
CA TYR A 77 3.68 -6.71 7.56
C TYR A 77 3.38 -6.19 8.96
N TYR A 78 3.26 -7.13 9.90
CA TYR A 78 3.10 -6.85 11.32
C TYR A 78 4.48 -6.69 11.94
N ILE A 79 4.76 -5.50 12.43
CA ILE A 79 6.08 -5.07 12.89
C ILE A 79 6.14 -5.04 14.41
N GLU A 80 7.23 -5.54 14.98
CA GLU A 80 7.57 -5.39 16.41
C GLU A 80 8.75 -4.42 16.54
N SER A 81 8.52 -3.29 17.21
CA SER A 81 9.53 -2.27 17.48
C SER A 81 9.20 -1.50 18.74
N ASP A 82 10.21 -1.07 19.49
CA ASP A 82 10.08 -0.13 20.61
C ASP A 82 10.47 1.31 20.20
N ALA A 83 11.04 1.50 19.00
CA ALA A 83 11.48 2.79 18.47
C ALA A 83 10.39 3.40 17.56
N ILE A 84 9.32 3.90 18.16
CA ILE A 84 8.12 4.39 17.47
C ILE A 84 7.92 5.88 17.77
N LEU A 85 7.58 6.66 16.74
CA LEU A 85 6.94 7.97 16.91
C LEU A 85 5.44 7.84 16.63
N MET A 86 4.64 8.28 17.60
CA MET A 86 3.18 8.28 17.53
C MET A 86 2.66 9.42 16.63
N PRO A 87 1.41 9.34 16.14
CA PRO A 87 0.86 10.35 15.22
C PRO A 87 1.00 11.78 15.74
N GLU A 88 0.79 11.99 17.04
CA GLU A 88 0.90 13.31 17.68
C GLU A 88 2.33 13.85 17.68
N GLN A 89 3.33 12.98 17.62
CA GLN A 89 4.77 13.34 17.61
C GLN A 89 5.30 13.64 16.20
N ILE A 90 4.52 13.30 15.17
CA ILE A 90 4.87 13.53 13.76
C ILE A 90 3.86 14.43 13.05
N ALA A 91 2.87 14.97 13.76
CA ALA A 91 1.84 15.85 13.19
C ALA A 91 2.42 17.14 12.57
N ASP A 92 3.60 17.57 13.02
CA ASP A 92 4.37 18.69 12.46
C ASP A 92 5.16 18.30 11.19
N LYS A 93 5.28 16.99 10.90
CA LYS A 93 6.06 16.41 9.80
C LYS A 93 5.20 15.75 8.73
N VAL A 94 3.97 15.38 9.08
CA VAL A 94 3.03 14.68 8.20
C VAL A 94 1.65 15.31 8.41
N PRO A 95 1.13 16.07 7.43
CA PRO A 95 -0.10 16.84 7.59
C PRO A 95 -1.34 16.03 8.02
N ASP A 96 -1.40 14.75 7.67
CA ASP A 96 -2.54 13.86 7.88
C ASP A 96 -2.27 12.72 8.87
N ALA A 97 -1.11 12.69 9.54
CA ALA A 97 -0.71 11.59 10.42
C ALA A 97 -1.74 11.26 11.51
N VAL A 98 -2.32 12.27 12.15
CA VAL A 98 -3.34 12.06 13.21
C VAL A 98 -4.62 11.44 12.63
N SER A 99 -5.04 11.85 11.44
CA SER A 99 -6.25 11.31 10.80
C SER A 99 -6.06 9.91 10.24
N THR A 100 -4.89 9.59 9.68
CA THR A 100 -4.58 8.27 9.15
C THR A 100 -4.14 7.30 10.25
N GLY A 101 -3.72 7.83 11.40
CA GLY A 101 -3.06 7.05 12.45
C GLY A 101 -1.65 6.63 12.06
N GLU A 102 -1.00 7.38 11.15
CA GLU A 102 0.37 7.11 10.74
C GLU A 102 1.32 7.23 11.93
N MET A 103 2.18 6.23 12.06
CA MET A 103 3.24 6.12 13.04
C MET A 103 4.53 5.82 12.30
N TRP A 104 5.66 6.24 12.86
CA TRP A 104 6.96 5.98 12.27
C TRP A 104 7.78 5.04 13.12
N VAL A 105 8.24 3.94 12.52
CA VAL A 105 9.28 3.10 13.11
C VAL A 105 10.65 3.61 12.68
N MET A 106 11.46 3.98 13.69
CA MET A 106 12.71 4.72 13.53
C MET A 106 13.97 3.84 13.58
N ALA A 107 13.80 2.53 13.82
CA ALA A 107 14.88 1.56 13.87
C ALA A 107 14.51 0.30 13.09
N VAL A 108 15.49 -0.56 12.84
CA VAL A 108 15.24 -1.89 12.29
C VAL A 108 14.32 -2.67 13.26
N PRO A 109 13.18 -3.22 12.79
CA PRO A 109 12.28 -4.00 13.63
C PRO A 109 12.95 -5.19 14.31
N ALA A 110 12.51 -5.52 15.52
CA ALA A 110 12.93 -6.73 16.22
C ALA A 110 12.36 -7.99 15.55
N ALA A 111 11.14 -7.89 15.03
CA ALA A 111 10.49 -8.94 14.27
C ALA A 111 9.54 -8.36 13.22
N VAL A 112 9.36 -9.10 12.13
CA VAL A 112 8.38 -8.79 11.08
C VAL A 112 7.67 -10.08 10.68
N ARG A 113 6.34 -10.03 10.64
CA ARG A 113 5.51 -11.14 10.16
C ARG A 113 4.65 -10.68 8.99
N ARG A 114 4.85 -11.31 7.83
CA ARG A 114 4.02 -11.08 6.64
C ARG A 114 2.74 -11.92 6.68
N ILE A 115 1.63 -11.32 6.28
CA ILE A 115 0.39 -12.00 5.89
C ILE A 115 -0.14 -11.30 4.64
N ASP A 116 -0.53 -12.09 3.65
CA ASP A 116 -1.17 -11.55 2.45
C ASP A 116 -2.69 -11.60 2.60
N TYR A 117 -3.32 -10.52 2.15
CA TYR A 117 -4.76 -10.38 2.11
C TYR A 117 -5.22 -9.99 0.72
N GLU A 118 -6.31 -10.58 0.26
CA GLU A 118 -7.07 -10.12 -0.89
C GLU A 118 -8.20 -9.19 -0.39
N ILE A 119 -8.29 -8.01 -0.99
CA ILE A 119 -9.36 -7.05 -0.75
C ILE A 119 -10.49 -7.37 -1.73
N VAL A 120 -11.60 -7.88 -1.21
CA VAL A 120 -12.79 -8.24 -1.99
C VAL A 120 -13.80 -7.10 -1.95
N ASP A 121 -14.39 -6.81 -3.11
CA ASP A 121 -15.36 -5.72 -3.31
C ASP A 121 -14.85 -4.35 -2.78
N PRO A 122 -13.71 -3.84 -3.27
CA PRO A 122 -13.16 -2.56 -2.82
C PRO A 122 -14.06 -1.40 -3.27
N TYR A 123 -14.43 -0.53 -2.33
CA TYR A 123 -15.08 0.74 -2.62
C TYR A 123 -14.05 1.87 -2.66
N VAL A 124 -13.77 2.35 -3.88
CA VAL A 124 -12.70 3.31 -4.16
C VAL A 124 -13.20 4.56 -4.89
N PRO A 125 -13.96 5.43 -4.21
CA PRO A 125 -14.47 6.67 -4.81
C PRO A 125 -13.34 7.64 -5.15
N MET A 126 -13.60 8.48 -6.14
CA MET A 126 -12.77 9.65 -6.43
C MET A 126 -13.12 10.75 -5.43
N ARG A 127 -12.13 11.30 -4.72
CA ARG A 127 -12.32 12.41 -3.77
C ARG A 127 -11.27 13.48 -3.99
N ILE A 128 -11.53 14.65 -3.44
CA ILE A 128 -10.56 15.75 -3.38
C ILE A 128 -9.93 15.71 -1.99
N ASP A 129 -8.61 15.62 -1.92
CA ASP A 129 -7.86 15.70 -0.67
C ASP A 129 -7.90 17.13 -0.09
N ARG A 130 -7.30 17.32 1.09
CA ARG A 130 -7.25 18.66 1.72
C ARG A 130 -6.42 19.68 0.93
N ASN A 131 -5.58 19.22 0.02
CA ASN A 131 -4.70 20.01 -0.82
C ASN A 131 -5.31 20.33 -2.19
N GLY A 132 -6.55 19.91 -2.45
CA GLY A 132 -7.23 20.11 -3.74
C GLY A 132 -6.89 19.06 -4.80
N THR A 133 -6.08 18.05 -4.47
CA THR A 133 -5.73 16.94 -5.36
C THR A 133 -6.90 15.99 -5.49
N ARG A 134 -7.30 15.70 -6.73
CA ARG A 134 -8.34 14.71 -7.02
C ARG A 134 -7.70 13.33 -7.13
N GLU A 135 -7.98 12.43 -6.19
CA GLU A 135 -7.42 11.08 -6.18
C GLU A 135 -8.44 10.02 -5.70
N ARG A 136 -8.09 8.75 -5.92
CA ARG A 136 -8.88 7.59 -5.53
C ARG A 136 -8.51 7.17 -4.11
N PHE A 137 -9.50 7.02 -3.22
CA PHE A 137 -9.29 6.56 -1.85
C PHE A 137 -9.97 5.22 -1.62
N LEU A 138 -9.25 4.22 -1.10
CA LEU A 138 -9.91 3.01 -0.60
C LEU A 138 -10.61 3.36 0.71
N VAL A 139 -11.94 3.46 0.67
CA VAL A 139 -12.75 3.88 1.82
C VAL A 139 -13.30 2.67 2.56
N TRP A 140 -13.61 1.61 1.83
CA TRP A 140 -14.22 0.40 2.38
C TRP A 140 -13.96 -0.81 1.49
N TYR A 141 -14.18 -2.01 2.01
CA TYR A 141 -14.15 -3.28 1.28
C TYR A 141 -15.15 -4.26 1.90
N GLY A 142 -15.72 -5.15 1.09
CA GLY A 142 -16.64 -6.18 1.54
C GLY A 142 -15.98 -7.22 2.44
N GLU A 143 -14.83 -7.75 2.01
CA GLU A 143 -14.07 -8.73 2.78
C GLU A 143 -12.57 -8.47 2.68
N LEU A 144 -11.87 -8.72 3.79
CA LEU A 144 -10.41 -8.84 3.80
C LEU A 144 -10.02 -10.30 3.97
N LYS A 145 -9.87 -10.99 2.85
CA LYS A 145 -9.67 -12.45 2.82
C LYS A 145 -8.19 -12.79 2.96
N ARG A 146 -7.83 -13.55 3.98
CA ARG A 146 -6.44 -14.05 4.10
C ARG A 146 -6.14 -15.03 2.98
N VAL A 147 -5.03 -14.83 2.28
CA VAL A 147 -4.60 -15.67 1.16
C VAL A 147 -3.19 -16.25 1.39
N ARG A 148 -2.78 -17.18 0.52
CA ARG A 148 -1.38 -17.65 0.48
C ARG A 148 -0.49 -16.53 -0.03
N TYR A 149 0.82 -16.62 0.26
CA TYR A 149 1.80 -15.68 -0.26
C TYR A 149 1.78 -15.66 -1.78
N GLN A 150 1.73 -14.45 -2.32
CA GLN A 150 1.62 -14.18 -3.75
C GLN A 150 2.52 -13.01 -4.16
N ASP A 151 2.69 -12.87 -5.46
CA ASP A 151 3.41 -11.75 -6.10
C ASP A 151 2.44 -11.07 -7.07
N ASN A 152 2.21 -9.78 -6.87
CA ASN A 152 1.30 -9.01 -7.70
C ASN A 152 1.76 -8.88 -9.16
N TRP A 153 3.08 -8.89 -9.44
CA TRP A 153 3.59 -8.97 -10.81
C TRP A 153 3.22 -10.28 -11.46
N ARG A 154 3.33 -11.39 -10.74
CA ARG A 154 2.95 -12.72 -11.23
C ARG A 154 1.44 -12.83 -11.43
N ASN A 155 0.63 -12.23 -10.56
CA ASN A 155 -0.83 -12.16 -10.71
C ASN A 155 -1.22 -11.41 -12.00
N LEU A 156 -0.61 -10.25 -12.24
CA LEU A 156 -0.80 -9.48 -13.48
C LEU A 156 -0.37 -10.28 -14.72
N SER A 157 0.78 -10.93 -14.65
CA SER A 157 1.29 -11.74 -15.73
C SER A 157 0.36 -12.91 -16.06
N THR A 158 -0.11 -13.63 -15.04
CA THR A 158 -1.03 -14.76 -15.18
C THR A 158 -2.36 -14.33 -15.80
N ARG A 159 -2.83 -13.11 -15.49
CA ARG A 159 -4.07 -12.55 -16.04
C ARG A 159 -3.99 -12.24 -17.54
N THR A 160 -2.80 -11.94 -18.06
CA THR A 160 -2.60 -11.49 -19.44
C THR A 160 -1.89 -12.50 -20.33
N ALA A 161 -1.08 -13.38 -19.76
CA ALA A 161 -0.34 -14.38 -20.49
C ALA A 161 -1.24 -15.52 -20.99
N ARG A 162 -0.93 -16.03 -22.19
CA ARG A 162 -1.66 -17.16 -22.80
C ARG A 162 -1.24 -18.53 -22.27
N ASN A 163 -0.09 -18.61 -21.60
CA ASN A 163 0.49 -19.85 -21.07
C ASN A 163 1.62 -19.56 -20.05
N GLN A 164 2.08 -20.60 -19.36
CA GLN A 164 3.13 -20.49 -18.33
C GLN A 164 4.46 -19.95 -18.86
N LYS A 165 4.85 -20.26 -20.10
CA LYS A 165 6.12 -19.76 -20.66
C LYS A 165 6.11 -18.24 -20.82
N ALA A 166 4.97 -17.68 -21.23
CA ALA A 166 4.79 -16.25 -21.31
C ALA A 166 4.80 -15.59 -19.92
N VAL A 167 4.29 -16.29 -18.89
CA VAL A 167 4.39 -15.80 -17.49
C VAL A 167 5.84 -15.69 -17.05
N GLU A 168 6.63 -16.76 -17.20
CA GLU A 168 8.03 -16.72 -16.77
C GLU A 168 8.86 -15.70 -17.57
N TRP A 169 8.64 -15.63 -18.89
CA TRP A 169 9.29 -14.61 -19.72
C TRP A 169 8.96 -13.20 -19.23
N PHE A 170 7.70 -12.92 -18.90
CA PHE A 170 7.34 -11.62 -18.32
C PHE A 170 8.04 -11.39 -16.98
N MET A 171 8.09 -12.37 -16.08
CA MET A 171 8.71 -12.21 -14.76
C MET A 171 10.21 -11.91 -14.85
N GLU A 172 10.88 -12.48 -15.85
CA GLU A 172 12.29 -12.22 -16.19
C GLU A 172 12.51 -10.85 -16.85
N ASN A 173 11.52 -10.32 -17.58
CA ASN A 173 11.63 -9.10 -18.40
C ASN A 173 10.73 -7.94 -17.93
N LYS A 174 10.12 -8.06 -16.75
CA LYS A 174 9.24 -7.02 -16.18
C LYS A 174 10.03 -5.73 -15.97
N PRO A 175 9.38 -4.56 -16.03
CA PRO A 175 10.07 -3.29 -15.89
C PRO A 175 10.74 -3.15 -14.51
N ASP A 176 11.87 -2.43 -14.46
CA ASP A 176 12.59 -2.11 -13.23
C ASP A 176 11.92 -0.95 -12.48
N ILE A 177 10.65 -1.15 -12.12
CA ILE A 177 9.84 -0.25 -11.29
C ILE A 177 9.01 -1.08 -10.31
N SER A 178 8.50 -0.44 -9.27
CA SER A 178 7.59 -1.10 -8.32
C SER A 178 6.23 -1.36 -8.97
N TYR A 179 5.56 -2.44 -8.56
CA TYR A 179 4.21 -2.79 -8.99
C TYR A 179 3.24 -1.66 -8.71
N ARG A 180 3.31 -1.06 -7.51
CA ARG A 180 2.51 0.11 -7.14
C ARG A 180 2.72 1.25 -8.15
N THR A 181 3.97 1.57 -8.50
CA THR A 181 4.28 2.61 -9.48
C THR A 181 3.74 2.27 -10.87
N PHE A 182 3.89 1.02 -11.32
CA PHE A 182 3.33 0.58 -12.60
C PHE A 182 1.80 0.73 -12.63
N MET A 183 1.12 0.23 -11.61
CA MET A 183 -0.34 0.27 -11.54
C MET A 183 -0.90 1.68 -11.36
N SER A 184 -0.22 2.57 -10.63
CA SER A 184 -0.70 3.95 -10.43
C SER A 184 -0.57 4.82 -11.68
N ASN A 185 0.27 4.42 -12.64
CA ASN A 185 0.45 5.10 -13.93
C ASN A 185 -0.34 4.44 -15.08
N MET A 186 -1.25 3.50 -14.79
CA MET A 186 -2.17 3.00 -15.81
C MET A 186 -3.17 4.09 -16.20
N ASP A 187 -3.00 4.64 -17.40
CA ASP A 187 -3.96 5.54 -18.03
C ASP A 187 -5.06 4.78 -18.78
N ASP A 188 -6.01 5.54 -19.35
CA ASP A 188 -7.14 4.97 -20.08
C ASP A 188 -6.71 4.18 -21.34
N GLU A 189 -5.60 4.55 -21.98
CA GLU A 189 -5.08 3.85 -23.15
C GLU A 189 -4.49 2.49 -22.76
N LEU A 190 -3.66 2.48 -21.72
CA LEU A 190 -3.13 1.26 -21.12
C LEU A 190 -4.26 0.36 -20.65
N LEU A 191 -5.27 0.88 -19.95
CA LEU A 191 -6.42 0.07 -19.50
C LEU A 191 -7.21 -0.56 -20.65
N LYS A 192 -7.40 0.16 -21.77
CA LYS A 192 -8.03 -0.39 -22.98
C LYS A 192 -7.23 -1.55 -23.57
N SER A 193 -5.90 -1.54 -23.47
CA SER A 193 -5.06 -2.66 -23.92
C SER A 193 -5.33 -3.96 -23.13
N PHE A 194 -5.82 -3.84 -21.88
CA PHE A 194 -6.27 -4.96 -21.06
C PHE A 194 -7.73 -5.38 -21.34
N HIS A 195 -8.36 -4.83 -22.40
CA HIS A 195 -9.75 -5.07 -22.79
C HIS A 195 -10.75 -4.72 -21.67
N VAL A 196 -10.45 -3.69 -20.88
CA VAL A 196 -11.34 -3.19 -19.84
C VAL A 196 -12.29 -2.15 -20.43
N GLU A 197 -13.60 -2.39 -20.32
CA GLU A 197 -14.59 -1.35 -20.61
C GLU A 197 -14.54 -0.26 -19.53
N LEU A 198 -14.29 0.98 -19.96
CA LEU A 198 -14.41 2.19 -19.13
C LEU A 198 -15.89 2.56 -19.00
N GLN A 199 -16.68 1.71 -18.33
CA GLN A 199 -17.91 2.20 -17.73
C GLN A 199 -17.50 2.98 -16.48
N GLU A 200 -17.98 4.21 -16.31
CA GLU A 200 -17.79 4.97 -15.08
C GLU A 200 -18.41 4.16 -13.94
N VAL A 201 -17.57 3.38 -13.25
CA VAL A 201 -17.97 2.54 -12.12
C VAL A 201 -18.20 3.50 -10.94
N TRP A 202 -19.43 4.02 -10.93
CA TRP A 202 -20.19 4.69 -9.88
C TRP A 202 -19.60 5.99 -9.29
N GLU A 203 -20.30 7.09 -9.56
CA GLU A 203 -20.34 8.29 -8.72
C GLU A 203 -20.54 7.94 -7.23
#